data_AF-A0A3B9ANI5-F1
#
_entry.id   AF-A0A3B9ANI5-F1
#
_cell.length_a   1.000
_cell.length_b   1.000
_cell.length_c   1.000
_cell.angle_alpha   90.00
_cell.angle_beta   90.00
_cell.angle_gamma   90.00
#
_symmetry.space_group_name_H-M   'P 1'
#
loop_
_entity.id
_entity.type
_entity.pdbx_description
1 polymer ?
#
loop_
_entity_poly.entity_id
_entity_poly.type
_entity_poly.pdbx_seq_one_letter_code
_entity_poly.pdbx_strand_id
1 'polypeptide(L)' 'MSVGKTLLDRPKFALTLERLCHQLLEDWGDFSNACIIGIQPRGTLLSNRVHERLEALTGKKI' A
#
# COMPACT_ATOMS: atom_id res chain seq x y z
N MET A 1 -20.74 24.40 -11.56
CA MET A 1 -20.16 23.12 -11.12
C MET A 1 -19.20 23.41 -9.98
N SER A 2 -19.39 22.81 -8.80
CA SER A 2 -18.44 22.95 -7.68
C SER A 2 -17.19 22.12 -7.98
N VAL A 3 -16.03 22.75 -8.03
CA VAL A 3 -14.75 22.06 -8.21
C VAL A 3 -14.55 21.11 -7.02
N GLY A 4 -14.29 19.83 -7.30
CA GLY A 4 -14.02 18.83 -6.26
C GLY A 4 -12.81 19.22 -5.41
N LYS A 5 -12.93 19.13 -4.09
CA LYS A 5 -11.83 19.40 -3.16
C LYS A 5 -10.90 18.19 -3.09
N THR A 6 -9.62 18.39 -3.33
CA THR A 6 -8.61 17.35 -3.14
C THR A 6 -8.49 17.02 -1.65
N LEU A 7 -8.81 15.77 -1.28
CA LEU A 7 -8.69 15.27 0.09
C LEU A 7 -7.26 14.82 0.40
N LEU A 8 -6.65 14.12 -0.55
CA LEU A 8 -5.30 13.58 -0.43
C LEU A 8 -4.49 13.97 -1.65
N ASP A 9 -3.44 14.77 -1.43
CA ASP A 9 -2.46 15.10 -2.45
C ASP A 9 -1.45 13.94 -2.61
N ARG A 10 -0.64 14.01 -3.67
CA ARG A 10 0.37 12.97 -3.97
C ARG A 10 1.34 12.71 -2.82
N PRO A 11 1.99 13.72 -2.18
CA PRO A 11 2.94 13.44 -1.10
C PRO A 11 2.27 12.84 0.13
N LYS A 12 1.07 13.28 0.52
CA LYS A 12 0.33 12.68 1.64
C LYS A 12 -0.09 11.25 1.33
N PHE A 13 -0.49 10.96 0.09
CA PHE A 13 -0.80 9.59 -0.32
C PHE A 13 0.42 8.69 -0.22
N ALA A 14 1.59 9.13 -0.71
CA ALA A 14 2.83 8.38 -0.61
C ALA A 14 3.21 8.09 0.85
N LEU A 15 3.14 9.10 1.73
CA LEU A 15 3.41 8.92 3.16
C LEU A 15 2.40 7.98 3.82
N THR A 16 1.13 8.03 3.43
CA THR A 16 0.09 7.15 3.98
C THR A 16 0.34 5.69 3.57
N LEU A 17 0.70 5.47 2.31
CA LEU A 17 1.07 4.15 1.80
C LEU A 17 2.29 3.59 2.52
N GLU A 18 3.30 4.43 2.75
CA GLU A 18 4.51 4.07 3.49
C GLU A 18 4.18 3.57 4.88
N ARG A 19 3.36 4.33 5.62
CA ARG A 19 2.92 3.98 6.97
C ARG A 19 2.14 2.67 6.98
N LEU A 20 1.26 2.46 6.00
CA LEU A 20 0.52 1.20 5.89
C LEU A 20 1.48 0.00 5.72
N CYS A 21 2.52 0.12 4.89
CA CYS A 21 3.46 -0.97 4.69
C CYS A 21 4.25 -1.29 5.95
N HIS A 22 4.69 -0.27 6.70
CA HIS A 22 5.34 -0.48 8.00
C HIS A 22 4.40 -1.15 9.02
N GLN A 23 3.13 -0.72 9.10
CA GLN A 23 2.14 -1.35 9.97
C GLN A 23 1.93 -2.82 9.62
N LEU A 24 1.82 -3.15 8.33
CA LEU A 24 1.68 -4.53 7.88
C LEU A 24 2.90 -5.38 8.29
N LEU A 25 4.12 -4.83 8.20
CA LEU A 25 5.34 -5.51 8.63
C LEU A 25 5.40 -5.72 10.14
N GLU A 26 4.97 -4.73 10.92
CA GLU A 26 4.92 -4.81 12.39
C GLU A 26 3.89 -5.84 12.86
N ASP A 27 2.72 -5.89 12.22
CA ASP A 27 1.62 -6.78 12.63
C ASP A 27 1.82 -8.24 12.17
N TRP A 28 2.32 -8.46 10.94
CA TRP A 28 2.44 -9.80 10.35
C TRP A 28 3.86 -10.37 10.35
N GLY A 29 4.89 -9.53 10.33
CA GLY A 29 6.30 -9.93 10.34
C GLY A 29 6.76 -10.61 9.04
N ASP A 30 6.31 -11.83 8.79
CA ASP A 30 6.65 -12.64 7.63
C ASP A 30 5.44 -12.85 6.70
N PHE A 31 5.60 -12.52 5.43
CA PHE A 31 4.56 -12.64 4.40
C PHE A 31 4.61 -13.98 3.65
N SER A 32 5.49 -14.93 4.04
CA SER A 32 5.66 -16.23 3.37
C SER A 32 4.37 -17.05 3.20
N ASN A 33 3.38 -16.87 4.08
CA ASN A 33 2.05 -17.51 4.01
C ASN A 33 0.91 -16.49 3.95
N ALA A 34 1.17 -15.28 3.45
CA ALA A 34 0.18 -14.22 3.32
C ALA A 34 -0.14 -13.95 1.84
N CYS A 35 -1.33 -13.40 1.58
CA CYS A 35 -1.67 -12.89 0.25
C CYS A 35 -2.38 -11.54 0.35
N ILE A 36 -2.16 -10.68 -0.65
CA ILE A 36 -2.83 -9.38 -0.76
C ILE A 36 -3.90 -9.48 -1.83
N ILE A 37 -5.15 -9.18 -1.47
CA ILE A 37 -6.30 -9.21 -2.39
C ILE A 37 -6.79 -7.79 -2.65
N GLY A 38 -6.54 -7.28 -3.86
CA GLY A 38 -7.01 -5.97 -4.29
C GLY A 38 -8.45 -6.01 -4.83
N ILE A 39 -9.38 -5.33 -4.15
CA ILE A 39 -10.79 -5.27 -4.57
C ILE A 39 -11.05 -4.05 -5.46
N GLN A 40 -11.87 -4.24 -6.50
CA GLN A 40 -12.05 -3.27 -7.58
C GLN A 40 -12.68 -1.93 -7.15
N PRO A 41 -12.46 -0.87 -7.97
CA PRO A 41 -11.66 -0.84 -9.21
C PRO A 41 -10.20 -0.41 -9.00
N ARG A 42 -9.90 0.34 -7.93
CA ARG A 42 -8.56 0.89 -7.64
C ARG A 42 -7.76 0.05 -6.66
N GLY A 43 -8.37 -0.95 -6.01
CA GLY A 43 -7.68 -1.80 -5.06
C GLY A 43 -6.60 -2.67 -5.71
N THR A 44 -6.71 -3.01 -7.00
CA THR A 44 -5.65 -3.73 -7.74
C THR A 44 -4.39 -2.88 -7.92
N LEU A 45 -4.54 -1.60 -8.26
CA LEU A 45 -3.41 -0.67 -8.37
C LEU A 45 -2.78 -0.39 -7.00
N LEU A 46 -3.60 -0.32 -5.95
CA LEU A 46 -3.11 -0.15 -4.60
C LEU A 46 -2.37 -1.40 -4.11
N SER A 47 -2.92 -2.60 -4.33
CA SER A 47 -2.30 -3.86 -3.91
C SER A 47 -0.94 -4.04 -4.54
N ASN A 48 -0.80 -3.73 -5.84
CA ASN A 48 0.51 -3.80 -6.52
C ASN A 48 1.53 -2.85 -5.89
N ARG A 49 1.12 -1.61 -5.58
CA ARG A 49 2.02 -0.65 -4.91
C ARG A 49 2.41 -1.07 -3.50
N VAL A 50 1.49 -1.67 -2.75
CA VAL A 50 1.77 -2.21 -1.42
C VAL A 50 2.77 -3.37 -1.54
N HIS A 51 2.53 -4.30 -2.46
CA HIS A 51 3.39 -5.45 -2.71
C HIS A 51 4.82 -5.02 -3.08
N GLU A 52 4.97 -4.17 -4.10
CA GLU A 52 6.27 -3.61 -4.52
C GLU A 52 6.99 -2.89 -3.36
N ARG A 53 6.24 -2.16 -2.53
CA ARG A 53 6.84 -1.42 -1.42
C ARG A 53 7.30 -2.35 -0.30
N LEU A 54 6.52 -3.38 0.02
CA LEU A 54 6.87 -4.38 1.01
C LEU A 54 8.09 -5.21 0.57
N GLU A 55 8.20 -5.59 -0.70
CA GLU A 55 9.42 -6.23 -1.23
C GLU A 55 10.65 -5.33 -1.07
N ALA A 56 10.52 -4.02 -1.36
CA ALA A 56 11.60 -3.06 -1.20
C ALA A 56 12.03 -2.86 0.28
N LEU A 57 11.08 -2.91 1.22
CA LEU A 57 11.36 -2.77 2.66
C LEU A 57 11.95 -4.04 3.28
N THR A 58 11.55 -5.22 2.80
CA THR A 58 12.02 -6.52 3.32
C THR A 58 13.29 -7.03 2.63
N GLY A 59 13.60 -6.51 1.43
CA GLY A 59 14.70 -7.01 0.60
C GLY A 59 14.48 -8.44 0.11
N LYS A 60 13.23 -8.92 0.13
CA LYS A 60 12.84 -10.28 -0.25
C LYS A 60 11.64 -10.21 -1.20
N LYS A 61 11.49 -11.22 -2.05
CA LYS A 61 10.22 -11.42 -2.76
C LYS A 61 9.20 -12.01 -1.80
N ILE A 62 8.02 -11.40 -1.75
CA ILE A 62 6.88 -11.83 -0.94
C ILE A 62 5.69 -12.19 -1.82
#